data_AF-A0A535PYF6-F1
#
_entry.id   AF-A0A535PYF6-F1
#
_cell.length_a   1.000
_cell.length_b   1.000
_cell.length_c   1.000
_cell.angle_alpha   90.00
_cell.angle_beta   90.00
_cell.angle_gamma   90.00
#
_symmetry.space_group_name_H-M   'P 1'
#
loop_
_entity.id
_entity.type
_entity.pdbx_description
1 polymer ?
#
loop_
_entity_poly.entity_id
_entity_poly.type
_entity_poly.pdbx_seq_one_letter_code
_entity_poly.pdbx_strand_id
1 'polypeptide(L)'
;MNTFTIELFGAVVATLTAVGALVVLIRSVIVIGPAQVGLVIKRVSSWHNTTDTPLAFEGEAGYQADLLMPGIRFKLWPKYTVAKYPWVQVPAGEIGV
;
A
#
# COMPACT_ATOMS: atom_id res chain seq x y z
N MET A 1 39.26 -20.46 -2.11
CA MET A 1 38.17 -19.49 -2.18
C MET A 1 38.76 -18.16 -1.78
N ASN A 2 38.86 -17.22 -2.71
CA ASN A 2 39.76 -16.08 -2.59
C ASN A 2 39.00 -14.96 -1.88
N THR A 3 39.64 -14.22 -0.98
CA THR A 3 39.01 -13.10 -0.25
C THR A 3 38.33 -12.11 -1.21
N PHE A 4 38.94 -11.87 -2.37
CA PHE A 4 38.39 -11.06 -3.46
C PHE A 4 37.03 -11.54 -4.00
N THR A 5 36.81 -12.86 -4.10
CA THR A 5 35.53 -13.41 -4.57
C THR A 5 34.41 -13.27 -3.53
N ILE A 6 34.75 -13.28 -2.25
CA ILE A 6 33.78 -13.10 -1.14
C ILE A 6 33.35 -11.62 -1.05
N GLU A 7 34.32 -10.69 -1.14
CA GLU A 7 34.06 -9.24 -1.17
C GLU A 7 33.17 -8.85 -2.36
N LEU A 8 33.49 -9.35 -3.56
CA LEU A 8 32.70 -9.10 -4.77
C LEU A 8 31.27 -9.65 -4.63
N PHE A 9 31.12 -10.87 -4.12
CA PHE A 9 29.81 -11.48 -3.89
C PHE A 9 29.00 -10.69 -2.86
N GLY A 10 29.63 -10.26 -1.76
CA GLY A 10 29.01 -9.41 -0.74
C GLY A 10 28.54 -8.07 -1.31
N ALA A 11 29.37 -7.41 -2.13
CA ALA A 11 29.02 -6.15 -2.79
C ALA A 11 27.83 -6.31 -3.77
N VAL A 12 27.80 -7.40 -4.55
CA VAL A 12 26.68 -7.69 -5.45
C VAL A 12 25.38 -7.91 -4.68
N VAL A 13 25.41 -8.71 -3.61
CA VAL A 13 24.22 -8.96 -2.77
C VAL A 13 23.73 -7.67 -2.09
N ALA A 14 24.64 -6.85 -1.57
CA ALA A 14 24.31 -5.58 -0.95
C ALA A 14 23.65 -4.62 -1.95
N THR A 15 24.21 -4.54 -3.17
CA THR A 15 23.68 -3.68 -4.24
C THR A 15 22.28 -4.13 -4.65
N LEU A 16 22.06 -5.43 -4.86
CA LEU A 16 20.74 -5.97 -5.21
C LEU A 16 19.70 -5.69 -4.12
N THR A 17 20.09 -5.85 -2.85
CA THR A 17 19.21 -5.60 -1.71
C THR A 17 18.85 -4.12 -1.62
N ALA A 18 19.81 -3.21 -1.82
CA ALA A 18 19.59 -1.78 -1.81
C ALA A 18 18.64 -1.33 -2.94
N VAL A 19 18.84 -1.85 -4.15
CA VAL A 19 17.95 -1.59 -5.30
C VAL A 19 16.53 -2.10 -5.01
N GLY A 20 16.40 -3.31 -4.47
CA GLY A 20 15.11 -3.87 -4.08
C GLY A 20 14.39 -3.00 -3.05
N ALA A 21 15.09 -2.56 -2.01
CA ALA A 21 14.54 -1.67 -0.99
C ALA A 21 14.11 -0.31 -1.60
N LEU A 22 14.91 0.26 -2.50
CA LEU A 22 14.59 1.51 -3.17
C LEU A 22 13.32 1.39 -4.02
N VAL A 23 13.18 0.32 -4.79
CA VAL A 23 11.97 0.04 -5.59
C VAL A 23 10.75 -0.06 -4.70
N VAL A 24 10.85 -0.75 -3.56
CA VAL A 24 9.76 -0.84 -2.59
C VAL A 24 9.39 0.53 -2.03
N LEU A 25 10.37 1.37 -1.67
CA LEU A 25 10.12 2.71 -1.13
C LEU A 25 9.41 3.61 -2.14
N ILE A 26 9.89 3.65 -3.39
CA ILE A 26 9.29 4.48 -4.45
C ILE A 26 7.85 4.04 -4.72
N ARG A 27 7.59 2.73 -4.81
CA ARG A 27 6.24 2.19 -5.02
C ARG A 27 5.31 2.36 -3.83
N SER A 28 5.86 2.62 -2.63
CA SER A 28 5.09 2.85 -1.42
C SER A 28 4.57 4.28 -1.28
N VAL A 29 5.06 5.20 -2.12
CA VAL A 29 4.53 6.57 -2.21
C VAL A 29 3.33 6.57 -3.15
N ILE A 30 2.19 7.03 -2.64
CA ILE A 30 0.91 7.02 -3.34
C ILE A 30 0.41 8.45 -3.40
N VAL A 31 0.18 8.93 -4.62
CA VAL A 31 -0.39 10.26 -4.87
C VAL A 31 -1.85 10.09 -5.28
N ILE A 32 -2.78 10.57 -4.46
CA ILE A 32 -4.22 10.51 -4.70
C ILE A 32 -4.68 11.86 -5.23
N GLY A 33 -5.45 11.86 -6.33
CA GLY A 33 -5.95 13.08 -6.95
C GLY A 33 -6.97 13.81 -6.06
N PRO A 34 -7.19 15.13 -6.28
CA PRO A 34 -8.05 15.96 -5.43
C PRO A 34 -9.52 15.53 -5.41
N ALA A 35 -10.02 14.94 -6.51
CA ALA A 35 -11.38 14.42 -6.62
C ALA A 35 -11.43 12.87 -6.51
N GLN A 36 -10.48 12.27 -5.80
CA GLN A 36 -10.38 10.81 -5.65
C GLN A 36 -10.19 10.42 -4.19
N VAL A 37 -10.70 9.26 -3.83
CA VAL A 37 -10.44 8.60 -2.55
C VAL A 37 -9.63 7.33 -2.78
N GLY A 38 -8.69 7.04 -1.89
CA GLY A 38 -7.88 5.83 -1.94
C GLY A 38 -8.46 4.74 -1.04
N LEU A 39 -9.08 3.73 -1.62
CA LEU A 39 -9.48 2.51 -0.92
C LEU A 39 -8.23 1.66 -0.61
N VAL A 40 -7.98 1.40 0.67
CA VAL A 40 -6.82 0.61 1.10
C VAL A 40 -7.21 -0.86 1.19
N ILE A 41 -6.38 -1.72 0.61
CA ILE A 41 -6.52 -3.18 0.63
C ILE A 41 -5.26 -3.73 1.29
N LYS A 42 -5.41 -4.44 2.41
CA LYS A 42 -4.28 -5.11 3.08
C LYS A 42 -4.16 -6.53 2.53
N ARG A 43 -3.05 -6.81 1.83
CA ARG A 43 -2.79 -8.14 1.21
C ARG A 43 -2.26 -9.14 2.22
N VAL A 44 -1.42 -8.70 3.14
CA VAL A 44 -0.73 -9.56 4.11
C VAL A 44 -1.04 -9.07 5.51
N SER A 45 -1.73 -9.90 6.28
CA SER A 45 -2.01 -9.67 7.70
C SER A 45 -1.75 -10.96 8.48
N SER A 46 -1.25 -10.82 9.71
CA SER A 46 -1.15 -11.93 10.67
C SER A 46 -2.49 -12.20 11.37
N TRP A 47 -3.45 -11.28 11.24
CA TRP A 47 -4.76 -11.35 11.87
C TRP A 47 -5.78 -11.83 10.84
N HIS A 48 -6.49 -12.91 11.17
CA HIS A 48 -7.62 -13.43 10.41
C HIS A 48 -8.81 -12.48 10.60
N ASN A 49 -9.66 -12.35 9.57
CA ASN A 49 -10.84 -11.51 9.65
C ASN A 49 -11.87 -12.21 10.56
N THR A 50 -12.07 -11.67 11.77
CA THR A 50 -12.95 -12.28 12.77
C THR A 50 -14.43 -12.16 12.41
N THR A 51 -14.79 -11.20 11.57
CA THR A 51 -16.18 -10.80 11.34
C THR A 51 -16.82 -11.46 10.10
N ASP A 52 -16.10 -12.36 9.39
CA ASP A 52 -16.57 -13.04 8.16
C ASP A 52 -17.15 -12.07 7.10
N THR A 53 -16.70 -10.81 7.19
CA THR A 53 -17.20 -9.66 6.42
C THR A 53 -16.08 -9.22 5.48
N PRO A 54 -16.37 -8.85 4.22
CA PRO A 54 -15.32 -8.42 3.28
C PRO A 54 -14.59 -7.13 3.69
N LEU A 55 -15.11 -6.42 4.69
CA LEU A 55 -14.53 -5.19 5.25
C LEU A 55 -13.74 -5.51 6.53
N ALA A 56 -12.50 -5.04 6.58
CA ALA A 56 -11.60 -5.10 7.72
C ALA A 56 -11.69 -3.79 8.52
N PHE A 57 -12.13 -3.89 9.78
CA PHE A 57 -12.27 -2.73 10.68
C PHE A 57 -11.03 -2.51 11.54
N GLU A 58 -10.34 -3.58 11.96
CA GLU A 58 -9.22 -3.51 12.92
C GLU A 58 -7.86 -3.84 12.27
N GLY A 59 -7.70 -3.57 10.98
CA GLY A 59 -6.44 -3.84 10.29
C GLY A 59 -6.26 -5.30 9.88
N GLU A 60 -7.35 -6.06 9.77
CA GLU A 60 -7.37 -7.44 9.25
C GLU A 60 -7.02 -7.49 7.75
N ALA A 61 -6.87 -8.69 7.19
CA ALA A 61 -6.69 -8.84 5.75
C ALA A 61 -8.00 -8.49 5.00
N GLY A 62 -7.91 -7.74 3.90
CA GLY A 62 -9.07 -7.33 3.10
C GLY A 62 -9.19 -5.83 2.89
N TYR A 63 -10.39 -5.39 2.47
CA TYR A 63 -10.73 -3.99 2.25
C TYR A 63 -10.79 -3.26 3.58
N GLN A 64 -9.92 -2.28 3.78
CA GLN A 64 -9.94 -1.48 5.00
C GLN A 64 -11.12 -0.52 4.98
N ALA A 65 -11.78 -0.34 6.13
CA ALA A 65 -12.81 0.67 6.31
C ALA A 65 -12.23 2.10 6.15
N ASP A 66 -10.97 2.30 6.53
CA ASP A 66 -10.29 3.59 6.39
C ASP A 66 -9.93 3.89 4.93
N LEU A 67 -10.49 5.00 4.43
CA LEU A 67 -10.13 5.59 3.15
C LEU A 67 -8.98 6.58 3.30
N LEU A 68 -8.07 6.57 2.34
CA LEU A 68 -7.06 7.61 2.22
C LEU A 68 -7.66 8.84 1.53
N MET A 69 -7.64 9.95 2.25
CA MET A 69 -7.96 11.26 1.71
C MET A 69 -6.99 11.66 0.57
N PRO A 70 -7.41 12.58 -0.31
CA PRO A 70 -6.55 13.17 -1.34
C PRO A 70 -5.20 13.66 -0.81
N GLY A 71 -4.19 13.60 -1.69
CA GLY A 71 -2.84 14.07 -1.42
C GLY A 71 -1.79 12.96 -1.44
N ILE A 72 -0.60 13.28 -0.95
CA ILE A 72 0.53 12.36 -0.87
C ILE A 72 0.38 11.52 0.40
N ARG A 73 0.39 10.20 0.25
CA ARG A 73 0.31 9.24 1.35
C ARG A 73 1.36 8.15 1.16
N PHE A 74 1.72 7.49 2.26
CA PHE A 74 2.70 6.41 2.25
C PHE A 74 2.09 5.12 2.80
N LYS A 75 2.16 4.04 2.02
CA LYS A 75 1.80 2.68 2.45
C LYS A 75 2.74 1.69 1.78
N LEU A 76 3.25 0.74 2.56
CA LEU A 76 4.16 -0.28 2.06
C LEU A 76 3.49 -1.14 0.97
N TRP A 77 3.87 -0.94 -0.29
CA TRP A 77 3.32 -1.63 -1.47
C TRP A 77 3.21 -3.17 -1.35
N PRO A 78 4.18 -3.90 -0.77
CA PRO A 78 4.05 -5.35 -0.68
C PRO A 78 2.98 -5.80 0.34
N LYS A 79 2.66 -4.95 1.33
CA LYS A 79 1.63 -5.24 2.35
C LYS A 79 0.27 -4.64 2.00
N TYR A 80 0.26 -3.51 1.29
CA TYR A 80 -0.93 -2.71 1.02
C TYR A 80 -1.04 -2.37 -0.45
N THR A 81 -2.25 -2.44 -0.98
CA THR A 81 -2.62 -1.90 -2.29
C THR A 81 -3.62 -0.78 -2.08
N VAL A 82 -3.51 0.28 -2.86
CA VAL A 82 -4.47 1.39 -2.81
C VAL A 82 -5.12 1.52 -4.17
N ALA A 83 -6.42 1.28 -4.21
CA ALA A 83 -7.25 1.49 -5.38
C ALA A 83 -7.85 2.90 -5.31
N LYS A 84 -7.77 3.67 -6.39
CA LYS A 84 -8.29 5.05 -6.43
C LYS A 84 -9.66 5.03 -7.05
N TYR A 85 -10.63 5.59 -6.35
CA TYR A 85 -12.01 5.74 -6.83
C TYR A 85 -12.38 7.21 -6.92
N PRO A 86 -13.20 7.61 -7.90
CA PRO A 86 -13.69 8.98 -8.00
C PRO A 86 -14.57 9.31 -6.78
N TRP A 87 -14.44 10.53 -6.28
CA TRP A 87 -15.33 11.03 -5.24
C TRP A 87 -16.71 11.27 -5.86
N VAL A 88 -17.75 10.65 -5.31
CA VAL A 88 -19.14 10.95 -5.67
C VAL A 88 -19.50 12.31 -5.06
N GLN A 89 -19.80 13.28 -5.92
CA GLN A 89 -20.31 14.58 -5.50
C GLN A 89 -21.84 14.50 -5.48
N VAL A 90 -22.44 14.68 -4.30
CA VAL A 90 -23.90 14.80 -4.17
C VAL A 90 -24.25 16.29 -4.23
N PRO A 91 -25.05 16.75 -5.20
CA PRO A 91 -25.47 18.15 -5.30
C PRO A 91 -26.24 18.61 -4.05
N ALA A 92 -26.18 19.91 -3.76
CA ALA A 92 -26.94 20.49 -2.66
C ALA A 92 -28.45 20.32 -2.92
N GLY A 93 -29.14 19.57 -2.06
CA GLY A 93 -30.57 19.30 -2.17
C GLY A 93 -30.93 17.87 -2.62
N GLU A 94 -29.93 17.04 -2.95
CA GLU A 94 -30.12 15.63 -3.27
C GLU A 94 -29.60 14.72 -2.15
N ILE A 95 -30.21 13.54 -2.00
CA ILE A 95 -29.71 12.47 -1.13
C ILE A 95 -28.98 11.48 -2.04
N GLY A 96 -27.71 11.22 -1.78
CA GLY A 96 -27.02 10.07 -2.38
C GLY A 96 -27.62 8.80 -1.80
N VAL A 97 -28.41 8.08 -2.58
CA VAL A 97 -29.04 6.80 -2.23
C VAL A 97 -28.21 5.66 -2.78
#